data_AF-A0A956FVI6-F1
#
_entry.id   AF-A0A956FVI6-F1
#
_cell.length_a   1.000
_cell.length_b   1.000
_cell.length_c   1.000
_cell.angle_alpha   90.00
_cell.angle_beta   90.00
_cell.angle_gamma   90.00
#
_symmetry.space_group_name_H-M   'P 1'
#
loop_
_entity.id
_entity.type
_entity.pdbx_description
1 polymer ?
#
loop_
_entity_poly.entity_id
_entity_poly.type
_entity_poly.pdbx_seq_one_letter_code
_entity_poly.pdbx_strand_id
1 'polypeptide(L)'
;MSYTAAVHRLALCVVVLTASSCVLASPDFDEGSAATATLSDSDATGSDASTSATSSATAASGATSSDAGSSGETSTTGDATTSTSESTTTGSTASTTTTDPTTTDSDSDSGAVGCGDGDLVDDEECDDGNLVGGDGCSALCHIEPTGISLSGLGFSMKGGMDAGNGQNVGGWCPDEDVMGWFAGDRDAQSDNWLCRPSFGCRTLTLGADLSVSSVASASFGPFDGGCFKPENHWERACGPDEVLVGFRGRAGTLIDQLVVRCAEVVITEDANGFSITRGEVKELPAIGGDGGNAFGPIDCPIESIAVSIDLNIGSWINSVQMTCKNLALEY
;
A
#
# COMPACT_ATOMS: atom_id res chain seq x y z
N MET A 1 55.24 -32.47 4.71
CA MET A 1 55.02 -31.10 5.22
C MET A 1 53.64 -31.10 5.87
N SER A 2 53.51 -30.52 7.06
CA SER A 2 52.36 -30.77 7.94
C SER A 2 51.07 -30.10 7.45
N TYR A 3 49.96 -30.83 7.56
CA TYR A 3 48.61 -30.28 7.39
C TYR A 3 48.19 -29.49 8.63
N THR A 4 47.37 -28.45 8.44
CA THR A 4 46.47 -27.96 9.50
C THR A 4 45.21 -27.40 8.83
N ALA A 5 44.10 -28.12 8.97
CA ALA A 5 42.78 -27.65 8.54
C ALA A 5 42.13 -26.83 9.67
N ALA A 6 41.58 -25.67 9.34
CA ALA A 6 40.76 -24.90 10.28
C ALA A 6 39.30 -25.36 10.19
N VAL A 7 38.74 -25.81 11.31
CA VAL A 7 37.37 -26.32 11.42
C VAL A 7 36.56 -25.35 12.28
N HIS A 8 35.49 -24.78 11.72
CA HIS A 8 34.40 -24.12 12.46
C HIS A 8 33.08 -24.64 11.86
N ARG A 9 32.56 -25.74 12.39
CA ARG A 9 31.62 -25.81 13.54
C ARG A 9 30.25 -25.20 13.22
N LEU A 10 29.38 -26.07 12.69
CA LEU A 10 27.92 -25.93 12.77
C LEU A 10 27.50 -25.59 14.21
N ALA A 11 26.68 -24.56 14.37
CA ALA A 11 25.92 -24.33 15.59
C ALA A 11 24.60 -25.12 15.50
N LEU A 12 24.51 -26.25 16.19
CA LEU A 12 23.28 -27.02 16.32
C LEU A 12 22.38 -26.32 17.35
N CYS A 13 21.32 -25.64 16.91
CA CYS A 13 20.37 -24.99 17.81
C CYS A 13 19.44 -26.05 18.44
N VAL A 14 19.75 -26.47 19.67
CA VAL A 14 18.83 -27.32 20.46
C VAL A 14 17.85 -26.41 21.18
N VAL A 15 16.64 -26.29 20.63
CA VAL A 15 15.54 -25.55 21.26
C VAL A 15 15.03 -26.35 22.47
N VAL A 16 15.47 -25.97 23.67
CA VAL A 16 14.90 -26.47 24.93
C VAL A 16 13.75 -25.55 25.34
N LEU A 17 12.52 -26.00 25.04
CA LEU A 17 11.29 -25.38 25.54
C LEU A 17 11.17 -25.50 27.07
N THR A 18 11.54 -24.45 27.80
CA THR A 18 10.93 -24.09 29.09
C THR A 18 10.96 -22.56 29.29
N ALA A 19 9.98 -22.04 30.02
CA ALA A 19 9.66 -20.61 30.04
C ALA A 19 10.46 -19.78 31.06
N SER A 20 10.38 -18.45 30.85
CA SER A 20 10.69 -17.33 31.76
C SER A 20 12.05 -16.62 31.60
N SER A 21 11.93 -15.30 31.39
CA SER A 21 12.89 -14.24 31.73
C SER A 21 14.22 -14.19 30.97
N CYS A 22 14.23 -13.44 29.88
CA CYS A 22 15.48 -12.92 29.30
C CYS A 22 15.90 -11.63 30.02
N VAL A 23 17.09 -11.62 30.63
CA VAL A 23 17.77 -10.42 31.12
C VAL A 23 19.09 -10.32 30.37
N LEU A 24 19.25 -9.28 29.54
CA LEU A 24 20.51 -9.01 28.87
C LEU A 24 21.42 -8.22 29.81
N ALA A 25 22.56 -8.81 30.15
CA ALA A 25 23.66 -8.11 30.81
C ALA A 25 24.73 -7.75 29.77
N SER A 26 25.11 -6.48 29.72
CA SER A 26 26.26 -6.01 28.93
C SER A 26 27.58 -6.44 29.59
N PRO A 27 28.64 -6.74 28.82
CA PRO A 27 29.97 -6.92 29.38
C PRO A 27 30.70 -5.59 29.57
N ASP A 28 31.15 -5.32 30.80
CA ASP A 28 32.12 -4.27 31.09
C ASP A 28 33.49 -4.56 30.44
N PHE A 29 34.22 -3.52 30.07
CA PHE A 29 35.64 -3.59 29.72
C PHE A 29 36.34 -2.32 30.23
N ASP A 30 37.30 -2.49 31.15
CA ASP A 30 38.01 -1.43 31.88
C ASP A 30 39.52 -1.73 31.95
N GLU A 31 40.31 -0.81 32.50
CA GLU A 31 41.79 -0.69 32.48
C GLU A 31 42.34 -0.23 31.11
N GLY A 32 43.13 0.84 30.94
CA GLY A 32 44.17 1.47 31.79
C GLY A 32 45.45 1.55 30.94
N SER A 33 46.41 2.50 31.03
CA SER A 33 46.66 3.65 31.92
C SER A 33 47.55 4.68 31.16
N ALA A 34 47.92 5.79 31.81
CA ALA A 34 48.43 7.02 31.18
C ALA A 34 49.93 7.01 30.75
N ALA A 35 50.25 7.93 29.81
CA ALA A 35 51.59 8.51 29.69
C ALA A 35 51.52 9.99 29.25
N THR A 36 52.33 10.84 29.87
CA THR A 36 52.38 12.30 29.69
C THR A 36 53.34 12.74 28.58
N ALA A 37 52.96 13.77 27.82
CA ALA A 37 53.91 14.66 27.15
C ALA A 37 53.30 16.06 26.97
N THR A 38 53.95 17.07 27.52
CA THR A 38 53.66 18.49 27.29
C THR A 38 54.36 18.98 26.02
N LEU A 39 53.81 20.00 25.34
CA LEU A 39 54.46 21.33 25.21
C LEU A 39 53.69 22.34 24.32
N SER A 40 53.57 23.56 24.85
CA SER A 40 53.55 24.89 24.20
C SER A 40 52.53 25.22 23.09
N ASP A 41 51.52 26.01 23.49
CA ASP A 41 51.29 27.42 23.10
C ASP A 41 51.53 27.89 21.65
N SER A 42 50.49 28.52 21.08
CA SER A 42 50.57 29.85 20.45
C SER A 42 49.18 30.49 20.36
N ASP A 43 49.03 31.69 20.90
CA ASP A 43 47.80 32.50 20.91
C ASP A 43 47.33 32.93 19.51
N ALA A 44 46.02 33.20 19.36
CA ALA A 44 45.52 34.60 19.40
C ALA A 44 44.10 34.77 18.80
N THR A 45 43.21 35.39 19.59
CA THR A 45 42.19 36.39 19.20
C THR A 45 41.38 36.18 17.89
N GLY A 46 40.05 36.07 17.86
CA GLY A 46 39.03 36.47 18.82
C GLY A 46 38.49 37.89 18.52
N SER A 47 37.24 37.98 18.04
CA SER A 47 36.31 39.11 18.30
C SER A 47 34.91 38.82 17.75
N ASP A 48 33.93 38.72 18.64
CA ASP A 48 32.51 38.97 18.31
C ASP A 48 32.26 40.48 18.13
N ALA A 49 31.21 40.86 17.38
CA ALA A 49 30.11 41.70 17.88
C ALA A 49 29.18 42.26 16.78
N SER A 50 27.95 41.76 16.80
CA SER A 50 26.61 42.39 16.65
C SER A 50 26.37 43.88 16.26
N THR A 51 25.08 44.12 15.97
CA THR A 51 24.35 45.41 15.76
C THR A 51 24.47 45.99 14.35
N SER A 52 23.44 46.47 13.63
CA SER A 52 22.17 47.19 13.92
C SER A 52 21.42 47.33 12.55
N ALA A 53 20.18 47.82 12.35
CA ALA A 53 18.94 48.09 13.11
C ALA A 53 17.80 48.45 12.11
N THR A 54 16.52 48.51 12.57
CA THR A 54 15.37 49.31 12.02
C THR A 54 14.95 49.14 10.53
N SER A 55 13.69 48.97 10.10
CA SER A 55 12.44 49.75 10.35
C SER A 55 11.25 48.89 9.82
N SER A 56 10.03 48.79 10.38
CA SER A 56 9.00 49.80 10.75
C SER A 56 8.25 50.47 9.58
N ALA A 57 7.08 49.91 9.18
CA ALA A 57 5.81 50.55 8.72
C ALA A 57 5.00 49.55 7.85
N THR A 58 3.78 49.06 8.14
CA THR A 58 2.45 49.62 8.49
C THR A 58 1.57 50.14 7.34
N ALA A 59 0.29 49.74 7.41
CA ALA A 59 -0.91 50.18 6.68
C ALA A 59 -1.18 49.65 5.25
N ALA A 60 -2.43 49.48 4.79
CA ALA A 60 -3.69 49.06 5.45
C ALA A 60 -4.82 48.97 4.39
N SER A 61 -5.82 48.12 4.65
CA SER A 61 -7.25 48.25 4.29
C SER A 61 -7.68 48.54 2.84
N GLY A 62 -8.54 47.65 2.31
CA GLY A 62 -9.38 47.91 1.13
C GLY A 62 -10.50 46.87 1.03
N ALA A 63 -11.58 47.04 1.80
CA ALA A 63 -12.72 46.14 1.82
C ALA A 63 -14.00 46.84 1.32
N THR A 64 -14.78 46.16 0.48
CA THR A 64 -16.15 46.51 0.11
C THR A 64 -16.97 45.26 -0.21
N SER A 65 -18.02 45.02 0.59
CA SER A 65 -19.25 44.30 0.21
C SER A 65 -20.15 45.26 -0.63
N SER A 66 -21.31 44.95 -1.20
CA SER A 66 -22.22 43.78 -1.24
C SER A 66 -22.84 43.68 -2.69
N ASP A 67 -23.96 43.02 -3.06
CA ASP A 67 -25.02 42.27 -2.35
C ASP A 67 -25.82 41.32 -3.30
N ALA A 68 -26.71 40.51 -2.71
CA ALA A 68 -27.96 39.87 -3.18
C ALA A 68 -28.34 39.71 -4.67
N GLY A 69 -28.82 38.50 -5.00
CA GLY A 69 -29.70 38.21 -6.14
C GLY A 69 -30.38 36.84 -6.03
N SER A 70 -31.69 36.80 -5.74
CA SER A 70 -32.49 35.57 -5.58
C SER A 70 -33.72 35.58 -6.48
N SER A 71 -34.09 34.43 -7.07
CA SER A 71 -35.47 33.92 -7.25
C SER A 71 -35.54 32.80 -8.30
N GLY A 72 -36.49 31.86 -8.16
CA GLY A 72 -36.84 30.93 -9.25
C GLY A 72 -37.28 29.52 -8.85
N GLU A 73 -38.38 29.36 -8.10
CA GLU A 73 -39.07 28.07 -7.97
C GLU A 73 -39.79 27.68 -9.28
N THR A 74 -40.00 26.39 -9.52
CA THR A 74 -41.32 25.81 -9.89
C THR A 74 -41.32 24.30 -9.68
N SER A 75 -42.39 23.81 -9.05
CA SER A 75 -42.71 22.39 -8.82
C SER A 75 -43.84 21.92 -9.76
N THR A 76 -44.16 20.62 -9.76
CA THR A 76 -45.36 19.87 -10.26
C THR A 76 -45.04 18.80 -11.32
N THR A 77 -45.66 17.61 -11.39
CA THR A 77 -46.45 16.76 -10.45
C THR A 77 -46.68 15.37 -11.08
N GLY A 78 -46.87 14.33 -10.26
CA GLY A 78 -47.60 13.09 -10.63
C GLY A 78 -46.79 12.02 -11.37
N ASP A 79 -47.17 10.73 -11.32
CA ASP A 79 -48.24 10.08 -10.56
C ASP A 79 -47.90 8.59 -10.31
N ALA A 80 -48.62 7.94 -9.39
CA ALA A 80 -48.39 6.57 -8.95
C ALA A 80 -49.24 5.53 -9.70
N THR A 81 -48.78 4.28 -9.76
CA THR A 81 -49.68 3.11 -9.86
C THR A 81 -49.26 1.99 -8.93
N THR A 82 -50.13 1.72 -7.97
CA THR A 82 -50.11 0.55 -7.07
C THR A 82 -50.74 -0.66 -7.75
N SER A 83 -50.22 -1.87 -7.50
CA SER A 83 -51.07 -3.07 -7.44
C SER A 83 -50.46 -4.16 -6.55
N THR A 84 -51.30 -4.70 -5.67
CA THR A 84 -51.01 -5.71 -4.65
C THR A 84 -51.45 -7.10 -5.15
N SER A 85 -51.14 -8.15 -4.37
CA SER A 85 -51.77 -9.49 -4.43
C SER A 85 -51.35 -10.41 -5.60
N GLU A 86 -51.36 -11.75 -5.49
CA GLU A 86 -51.73 -12.62 -4.34
C GLU A 86 -51.02 -13.98 -4.41
N SER A 87 -51.04 -14.71 -3.31
CA SER A 87 -50.71 -16.15 -3.26
C SER A 87 -51.94 -16.99 -3.58
N THR A 88 -51.84 -17.99 -4.46
CA THR A 88 -52.77 -19.13 -4.47
C THR A 88 -52.12 -20.43 -4.96
N THR A 89 -52.49 -21.52 -4.29
CA THR A 89 -51.96 -22.88 -4.44
C THR A 89 -52.82 -23.74 -5.38
N THR A 90 -52.17 -24.51 -6.27
CA THR A 90 -52.67 -25.76 -6.88
C THR A 90 -51.48 -26.47 -7.54
N GLY A 91 -51.29 -27.79 -7.53
CA GLY A 91 -52.09 -28.87 -6.95
C GLY A 91 -51.90 -30.15 -7.77
N SER A 92 -51.14 -31.11 -7.23
CA SER A 92 -50.99 -32.54 -7.61
C SER A 92 -51.20 -33.02 -9.06
N THR A 93 -50.30 -33.88 -9.54
CA THR A 93 -50.59 -35.33 -9.79
C THR A 93 -49.27 -36.11 -9.86
N ALA A 94 -49.30 -37.39 -9.45
CA ALA A 94 -48.13 -38.26 -9.31
C ALA A 94 -47.95 -39.24 -10.49
N SER A 95 -46.79 -39.91 -10.51
CA SER A 95 -46.45 -41.09 -11.34
C SER A 95 -46.33 -40.81 -12.85
N THR A 96 -45.37 -41.40 -13.57
CA THR A 96 -45.08 -42.84 -13.57
C THR A 96 -43.63 -43.13 -13.97
N THR A 97 -43.11 -44.26 -13.46
CA THR A 97 -41.83 -44.86 -13.83
C THR A 97 -41.69 -45.11 -15.35
N THR A 98 -40.57 -44.68 -15.93
CA THR A 98 -39.90 -45.39 -17.02
C THR A 98 -38.41 -45.48 -16.72
N THR A 99 -37.83 -46.63 -17.03
CA THR A 99 -36.45 -47.02 -16.74
C THR A 99 -35.43 -46.27 -17.61
N ASP A 100 -34.29 -45.97 -16.98
CA ASP A 100 -32.92 -45.87 -17.50
C ASP A 100 -32.71 -46.58 -18.87
N PRO A 101 -32.00 -45.95 -19.84
CA PRO A 101 -30.54 -45.91 -19.74
C PRO A 101 -29.89 -44.54 -20.04
N THR A 102 -28.98 -44.13 -19.17
CA THR A 102 -27.75 -43.37 -19.52
C THR A 102 -27.96 -42.15 -20.42
N THR A 103 -28.56 -41.09 -19.88
CA THR A 103 -28.07 -39.74 -20.21
C THR A 103 -27.13 -39.33 -19.09
N THR A 104 -25.83 -39.38 -19.38
CA THR A 104 -24.89 -38.49 -18.72
C THR A 104 -25.37 -37.08 -19.04
N ASP A 105 -26.10 -36.47 -18.11
CA ASP A 105 -26.21 -35.01 -18.04
C ASP A 105 -24.85 -34.50 -17.53
N SER A 106 -23.82 -34.74 -18.36
CA SER A 106 -22.68 -33.87 -18.47
C SER A 106 -23.26 -32.56 -19.01
N ASP A 107 -23.67 -31.69 -18.10
CA ASP A 107 -23.87 -30.27 -18.37
C ASP A 107 -22.49 -29.67 -18.72
N SER A 108 -22.02 -30.02 -19.93
CA SER A 108 -20.83 -29.48 -20.56
C SER A 108 -21.11 -28.05 -20.96
N ASP A 109 -20.92 -27.11 -20.04
CA ASP A 109 -20.67 -25.72 -20.38
C ASP A 109 -19.42 -25.22 -19.65
N SER A 110 -18.33 -25.10 -20.44
CA SER A 110 -17.08 -24.42 -20.09
C SER A 110 -16.18 -25.02 -18.99
N GLY A 111 -15.75 -26.27 -19.17
CA GLY A 111 -14.41 -26.75 -18.79
C GLY A 111 -13.66 -27.20 -20.06
N ALA A 112 -12.32 -27.31 -20.02
CA ALA A 112 -11.56 -27.87 -21.15
C ALA A 112 -11.98 -29.33 -21.42
N VAL A 113 -11.93 -29.78 -22.68
CA VAL A 113 -12.47 -31.10 -23.06
C VAL A 113 -11.50 -32.22 -22.63
N GLY A 114 -11.72 -32.75 -21.44
CA GLY A 114 -10.88 -33.76 -20.77
C GLY A 114 -10.80 -33.48 -19.28
N CYS A 115 -10.63 -32.20 -18.95
CA CYS A 115 -10.33 -31.72 -17.61
C CYS A 115 -11.20 -32.28 -16.49
N GLY A 116 -10.53 -32.74 -15.44
CA GLY A 116 -11.10 -33.33 -14.24
C GLY A 116 -11.47 -34.81 -14.38
N ASP A 117 -10.88 -35.55 -15.34
CA ASP A 117 -11.17 -36.97 -15.56
C ASP A 117 -10.13 -37.94 -14.97
N GLY A 118 -8.95 -37.45 -14.59
CA GLY A 118 -7.85 -38.18 -13.98
C GLY A 118 -6.70 -38.55 -14.93
N ASP A 119 -6.84 -38.31 -16.25
CA ASP A 119 -5.90 -38.74 -17.28
C ASP A 119 -5.29 -37.54 -18.05
N LEU A 120 -4.31 -36.86 -17.44
CA LEU A 120 -3.56 -35.72 -18.04
C LEU A 120 -3.21 -35.91 -19.54
N VAL A 121 -3.77 -35.08 -20.42
CA VAL A 121 -3.50 -35.07 -21.88
C VAL A 121 -2.59 -33.92 -22.35
N ASP A 122 -2.14 -33.99 -23.61
CA ASP A 122 -1.14 -33.06 -24.20
C ASP A 122 -1.54 -31.56 -24.20
N ASP A 123 -2.83 -31.23 -24.03
CA ASP A 123 -3.38 -29.87 -24.04
C ASP A 123 -3.70 -29.32 -22.61
N GLU A 124 -3.39 -30.08 -21.55
CA GLU A 124 -3.64 -29.73 -20.14
C GLU A 124 -2.33 -29.45 -19.39
N GLU A 125 -2.32 -28.53 -18.43
CA GLU A 125 -1.15 -28.28 -17.56
C GLU A 125 -1.16 -29.19 -16.31
N CYS A 126 -2.36 -29.56 -15.85
CA CYS A 126 -2.62 -30.45 -14.72
C CYS A 126 -3.94 -31.20 -14.93
N ASP A 127 -4.12 -32.30 -14.19
CA ASP A 127 -5.42 -32.93 -13.93
C ASP A 127 -5.31 -33.65 -12.57
N ASP A 128 -6.32 -33.53 -11.71
CA ASP A 128 -6.41 -34.19 -10.41
C ASP A 128 -7.64 -35.08 -10.21
N GLY A 129 -8.41 -35.30 -11.29
CA GLY A 129 -9.65 -36.07 -11.32
C GLY A 129 -10.89 -35.32 -10.83
N ASN A 130 -10.87 -33.98 -10.78
CA ASN A 130 -12.05 -33.18 -10.48
C ASN A 130 -12.05 -31.75 -11.09
N LEU A 131 -13.09 -30.96 -10.82
CA LEU A 131 -13.29 -29.59 -11.36
C LEU A 131 -13.47 -28.53 -10.25
N VAL A 132 -12.98 -28.80 -9.03
CA VAL A 132 -13.06 -27.87 -7.90
C VAL A 132 -11.71 -27.18 -7.73
N GLY A 133 -11.60 -25.93 -8.18
CA GLY A 133 -10.38 -25.15 -7.95
C GLY A 133 -10.06 -24.93 -6.46
N GLY A 134 -8.80 -24.66 -6.18
CA GLY A 134 -8.21 -24.45 -4.86
C GLY A 134 -7.50 -25.66 -4.25
N ASP A 135 -7.31 -26.72 -5.03
CA ASP A 135 -6.54 -27.93 -4.70
C ASP A 135 -5.25 -28.09 -5.54
N GLY A 136 -4.98 -27.15 -6.46
CA GLY A 136 -3.76 -27.09 -7.27
C GLY A 136 -4.01 -27.18 -8.78
N CYS A 137 -5.22 -27.57 -9.21
CA CYS A 137 -5.61 -27.61 -10.60
C CYS A 137 -6.94 -26.87 -10.82
N SER A 138 -6.98 -25.99 -11.82
CA SER A 138 -8.20 -25.23 -12.10
C SER A 138 -9.24 -26.07 -12.86
N ALA A 139 -10.49 -25.61 -12.90
CA ALA A 139 -11.53 -26.22 -13.73
C ALA A 139 -11.29 -26.06 -15.26
N LEU A 140 -10.23 -25.35 -15.67
CA LEU A 140 -9.73 -25.27 -17.04
C LEU A 140 -8.43 -26.06 -17.24
N CYS A 141 -7.97 -26.78 -16.21
CA CYS A 141 -6.73 -27.56 -16.18
C CYS A 141 -5.45 -26.73 -16.38
N HIS A 142 -5.46 -25.53 -15.81
CA HIS A 142 -4.28 -24.69 -15.58
C HIS A 142 -3.74 -24.93 -14.17
N ILE A 143 -2.41 -24.95 -14.01
CA ILE A 143 -1.80 -25.08 -12.68
C ILE A 143 -2.15 -23.84 -11.86
N GLU A 144 -2.69 -24.04 -10.67
CA GLU A 144 -3.04 -22.91 -9.79
C GLU A 144 -1.78 -22.30 -9.15
N PRO A 145 -1.70 -20.96 -9.05
CA PRO A 145 -0.54 -20.31 -8.47
C PRO A 145 -0.42 -20.58 -6.96
N THR A 146 0.82 -20.79 -6.52
CA THR A 146 1.18 -21.07 -5.11
C THR A 146 1.63 -19.82 -4.36
N GLY A 147 1.90 -18.71 -5.07
CA GLY A 147 2.40 -17.46 -4.48
C GLY A 147 2.27 -16.23 -5.39
N ILE A 148 2.66 -15.08 -4.84
CA ILE A 148 2.70 -13.79 -5.53
C ILE A 148 4.09 -13.18 -5.28
N SER A 149 4.78 -12.80 -6.36
CA SER A 149 6.11 -12.16 -6.31
C SER A 149 6.13 -10.81 -7.04
N LEU A 150 7.19 -10.02 -6.81
CA LEU A 150 7.33 -8.66 -7.32
C LEU A 150 8.52 -8.51 -8.27
N SER A 151 8.19 -8.52 -9.56
CA SER A 151 9.14 -8.60 -10.66
C SER A 151 9.49 -7.24 -11.30
N GLY A 152 10.55 -7.25 -12.12
CA GLY A 152 10.99 -6.12 -12.93
C GLY A 152 11.91 -5.11 -12.21
N LEU A 153 12.45 -4.19 -13.00
CA LEU A 153 13.14 -3.01 -12.47
C LEU A 153 12.09 -1.98 -12.05
N GLY A 154 12.07 -1.60 -10.77
CA GLY A 154 11.09 -0.65 -10.26
C GLY A 154 11.19 0.71 -10.97
N PHE A 155 10.05 1.25 -11.40
CA PHE A 155 9.97 2.56 -12.06
C PHE A 155 9.30 3.59 -11.15
N SER A 156 9.89 4.78 -11.09
CA SER A 156 9.48 5.80 -10.12
C SER A 156 8.59 6.88 -10.74
N MET A 157 7.46 7.16 -10.09
CA MET A 157 6.42 8.11 -10.51
C MET A 157 6.32 9.24 -9.48
N LYS A 158 6.28 10.51 -9.91
CA LYS A 158 6.41 11.67 -9.01
C LYS A 158 5.29 12.69 -9.18
N GLY A 159 4.80 13.21 -8.04
CA GLY A 159 3.80 14.27 -7.93
C GLY A 159 4.21 15.35 -6.91
N GLY A 160 3.61 16.53 -7.01
CA GLY A 160 4.06 17.72 -6.27
C GLY A 160 5.08 18.56 -7.05
N MET A 161 5.80 19.45 -6.36
CA MET A 161 6.73 20.41 -6.99
C MET A 161 8.14 20.35 -6.39
N ASP A 162 9.15 20.33 -7.25
CA ASP A 162 10.57 20.36 -6.88
C ASP A 162 11.06 21.79 -6.60
N ALA A 163 10.42 22.45 -5.62
CA ALA A 163 10.65 23.85 -5.30
C ALA A 163 11.53 24.09 -4.05
N GLY A 164 12.09 23.05 -3.43
CA GLY A 164 12.61 23.11 -2.06
C GLY A 164 14.01 22.54 -1.83
N ASN A 165 14.72 23.14 -0.87
CA ASN A 165 15.95 22.68 -0.22
C ASN A 165 15.72 21.50 0.77
N GLY A 166 14.71 20.67 0.50
CA GLY A 166 14.30 19.58 1.37
C GLY A 166 15.26 18.39 1.35
N GLN A 167 15.24 17.58 2.41
CA GLN A 167 15.89 16.28 2.43
C GLN A 167 15.02 15.26 1.71
N ASN A 168 15.65 14.38 0.94
CA ASN A 168 14.99 13.18 0.43
C ASN A 168 14.98 12.14 1.56
N VAL A 169 13.79 11.75 1.97
CA VAL A 169 13.52 10.68 2.96
C VAL A 169 12.51 9.72 2.35
N GLY A 170 12.16 8.66 3.08
CA GLY A 170 11.32 7.60 2.56
C GLY A 170 12.01 6.26 2.67
N GLY A 171 11.56 5.28 1.89
CA GLY A 171 12.13 3.95 1.93
C GLY A 171 11.33 2.94 1.13
N TRP A 172 11.97 1.79 0.95
CA TRP A 172 11.40 0.62 0.32
C TRP A 172 10.75 -0.26 1.39
N CYS A 173 9.61 -0.85 1.05
CA CYS A 173 9.09 -2.00 1.77
C CYS A 173 10.11 -3.14 1.68
N PRO A 174 10.27 -3.95 2.75
CA PRO A 174 11.23 -5.05 2.75
C PRO A 174 10.79 -6.15 1.78
N ASP A 175 11.77 -6.91 1.27
CA ASP A 175 11.55 -8.10 0.46
C ASP A 175 10.58 -7.87 -0.73
N GLU A 176 9.41 -8.54 -0.71
CA GLU A 176 8.34 -8.41 -1.71
C GLU A 176 7.07 -7.79 -1.13
N ASP A 177 7.20 -7.04 -0.04
CA ASP A 177 6.09 -6.30 0.54
C ASP A 177 5.69 -5.08 -0.31
N VAL A 178 4.42 -4.70 -0.19
CA VAL A 178 3.78 -3.60 -0.89
C VAL A 178 3.34 -2.52 0.09
N MET A 179 3.12 -1.30 -0.39
CA MET A 179 2.58 -0.22 0.44
C MET A 179 1.12 -0.52 0.84
N GLY A 180 0.78 -0.41 2.12
CA GLY A 180 -0.58 -0.62 2.63
C GLY A 180 -1.23 0.59 3.28
N TRP A 181 -0.45 1.57 3.74
CA TRP A 181 -0.96 2.80 4.32
C TRP A 181 0.02 3.97 4.26
N PHE A 182 -0.52 5.19 4.30
CA PHE A 182 0.23 6.43 4.43
C PHE A 182 -0.37 7.30 5.53
N ALA A 183 0.46 7.91 6.36
CA ALA A 183 0.04 8.67 7.54
C ALA A 183 0.95 9.89 7.77
N GLY A 184 0.60 10.70 8.76
CA GLY A 184 1.43 11.80 9.22
C GLY A 184 0.71 12.65 10.26
N ASP A 185 1.31 13.79 10.57
CA ASP A 185 0.75 14.78 11.49
C ASP A 185 0.27 16.01 10.70
N ARG A 186 -0.46 16.89 11.39
CA ARG A 186 -0.79 18.24 10.92
C ARG A 186 -0.23 19.24 11.91
N ASP A 187 0.26 20.38 11.43
CA ASP A 187 0.71 21.43 12.34
C ASP A 187 -0.46 22.29 12.84
N ALA A 188 -0.58 22.38 14.18
CA ALA A 188 -1.61 23.17 14.86
C ALA A 188 -1.64 24.65 14.46
N GLN A 189 -0.49 25.19 14.04
CA GLN A 189 -0.20 26.62 14.08
C GLN A 189 -0.12 27.26 12.68
N SER A 190 -0.06 26.45 11.63
CA SER A 190 0.07 26.89 10.24
C SER A 190 -0.91 26.13 9.36
N ASP A 191 -2.04 26.78 9.04
CA ASP A 191 -3.09 26.43 8.05
C ASP A 191 -3.35 24.94 7.75
N ASN A 192 -3.20 24.06 8.75
CA ASN A 192 -3.42 22.62 8.68
C ASN A 192 -2.45 21.85 7.74
N TRP A 193 -1.20 22.34 7.61
CA TRP A 193 -0.16 21.80 6.74
C TRP A 193 0.30 20.39 7.11
N LEU A 194 0.71 19.60 6.10
CA LEU A 194 1.12 18.19 6.25
C LEU A 194 2.61 18.07 6.61
N CYS A 195 2.91 17.33 7.67
CA CYS A 195 4.27 17.11 8.15
C CYS A 195 4.41 15.76 8.87
N ARG A 196 5.64 15.40 9.27
CA ARG A 196 5.99 14.11 9.92
C ARG A 196 5.37 12.87 9.26
N PRO A 197 5.48 12.69 7.93
CA PRO A 197 4.86 11.55 7.27
C PRO A 197 5.48 10.23 7.71
N SER A 198 4.65 9.19 7.73
CA SER A 198 5.02 7.80 7.91
C SER A 198 4.29 6.94 6.88
N PHE A 199 4.80 5.75 6.60
CA PHE A 199 4.13 4.77 5.76
C PHE A 199 4.30 3.39 6.35
N GLY A 200 3.44 2.46 5.93
CA GLY A 200 3.56 1.06 6.30
C GLY A 200 3.33 0.15 5.13
N CYS A 201 3.93 -1.02 5.28
CA CYS A 201 4.00 -2.06 4.28
C CYS A 201 3.13 -3.25 4.71
N ARG A 202 2.80 -4.07 3.72
CA ARG A 202 2.09 -5.32 3.90
C ARG A 202 2.68 -6.41 3.02
N THR A 203 2.66 -7.62 3.53
CA THR A 203 2.91 -8.82 2.75
C THR A 203 1.61 -9.23 2.07
N LEU A 204 1.66 -9.54 0.77
CA LEU A 204 0.54 -10.15 0.06
C LEU A 204 0.45 -11.63 0.41
N THR A 205 -0.76 -12.14 0.60
CA THR A 205 -1.04 -13.54 0.90
C THR A 205 -2.13 -14.08 0.00
N LEU A 206 -1.82 -15.19 -0.68
CA LEU A 206 -2.74 -15.90 -1.56
C LEU A 206 -3.54 -16.94 -0.76
N GLY A 207 -4.86 -16.89 -0.85
CA GLY A 207 -5.78 -17.90 -0.35
C GLY A 207 -5.89 -19.10 -1.29
N ALA A 208 -6.36 -20.23 -0.77
CA ALA A 208 -6.62 -21.42 -1.59
C ALA A 208 -7.75 -21.18 -2.61
N ASP A 209 -8.67 -20.26 -2.34
CA ASP A 209 -9.70 -19.80 -3.28
C ASP A 209 -9.21 -18.72 -4.26
N LEU A 210 -7.89 -18.59 -4.41
CA LEU A 210 -7.18 -17.55 -5.18
C LEU A 210 -7.49 -16.11 -4.74
N SER A 211 -8.12 -15.90 -3.58
CA SER A 211 -8.33 -14.58 -3.00
C SER A 211 -6.99 -13.98 -2.56
N VAL A 212 -6.75 -12.70 -2.87
CA VAL A 212 -5.55 -11.99 -2.42
C VAL A 212 -5.89 -11.13 -1.22
N SER A 213 -5.19 -11.38 -0.12
CA SER A 213 -5.29 -10.60 1.12
C SER A 213 -3.94 -9.96 1.45
N SER A 214 -3.90 -9.02 2.40
CA SER A 214 -2.66 -8.37 2.81
C SER A 214 -2.55 -8.19 4.32
N VAL A 215 -1.39 -8.54 4.87
CA VAL A 215 -1.10 -8.50 6.32
C VAL A 215 -0.04 -7.46 6.64
N ALA A 216 -0.21 -6.69 7.71
CA ALA A 216 0.75 -5.66 8.12
C ALA A 216 2.12 -6.27 8.47
N SER A 217 3.18 -5.74 7.84
CA SER A 217 4.53 -6.32 7.91
C SER A 217 5.56 -5.36 8.50
N ALA A 218 5.61 -4.11 8.02
CA ALA A 218 6.58 -3.11 8.42
C ALA A 218 5.98 -1.70 8.50
N SER A 219 6.68 -0.79 9.18
CA SER A 219 6.28 0.62 9.33
C SER A 219 7.51 1.51 9.44
N PHE A 220 7.48 2.66 8.76
CA PHE A 220 8.61 3.55 8.58
C PHE A 220 8.24 5.00 8.89
N GLY A 221 9.19 5.72 9.49
CA GLY A 221 8.95 7.06 10.02
C GLY A 221 8.34 7.03 11.44
N PRO A 222 7.73 8.15 11.90
CA PRO A 222 7.58 9.41 11.18
C PRO A 222 8.94 10.02 10.82
N PHE A 223 9.08 10.47 9.58
CA PHE A 223 10.27 11.20 9.15
C PHE A 223 10.15 12.65 9.63
N ASP A 224 11.11 13.15 10.40
CA ASP A 224 11.06 14.48 11.00
C ASP A 224 11.08 15.60 9.93
N GLY A 225 9.88 16.01 9.49
CA GLY A 225 9.60 17.33 8.93
C GLY A 225 9.32 18.32 10.06
N GLY A 226 9.50 19.61 9.78
CA GLY A 226 9.43 20.70 10.76
C GLY A 226 8.06 21.05 11.35
N CYS A 227 7.24 20.08 11.77
CA CYS A 227 6.04 20.36 12.58
C CYS A 227 6.46 21.09 13.86
N PHE A 228 5.94 22.30 14.10
CA PHE A 228 6.23 23.04 15.33
C PHE A 228 5.34 22.57 16.49
N LYS A 229 4.11 22.14 16.17
CA LYS A 229 3.22 21.40 17.08
C LYS A 229 2.50 20.29 16.29
N PRO A 230 3.04 19.06 16.28
CA PRO A 230 2.32 17.92 15.73
C PRO A 230 1.10 17.62 16.60
N GLU A 231 -0.07 17.82 16.03
CA GLU A 231 -1.35 17.38 16.58
C GLU A 231 -2.22 16.80 15.45
N ASN A 232 -3.37 16.23 15.81
CA ASN A 232 -4.34 15.70 14.84
C ASN A 232 -3.70 14.72 13.83
N HIS A 233 -2.97 13.74 14.38
CA HIS A 233 -2.43 12.61 13.63
C HIS A 233 -3.49 12.00 12.71
N TRP A 234 -3.12 11.71 11.47
CA TRP A 234 -3.99 11.17 10.46
C TRP A 234 -3.35 9.95 9.80
N GLU A 235 -4.17 8.93 9.57
CA GLU A 235 -3.80 7.74 8.82
C GLU A 235 -4.75 7.55 7.64
N ARG A 236 -4.23 6.98 6.56
CA ARG A 236 -4.97 6.51 5.39
C ARG A 236 -4.46 5.11 5.03
N ALA A 237 -5.12 4.12 5.62
CA ALA A 237 -4.90 2.72 5.33
C ALA A 237 -5.91 2.20 4.31
N CYS A 238 -5.43 1.36 3.41
CA CYS A 238 -6.27 0.56 2.52
C CYS A 238 -6.93 -0.58 3.31
N GLY A 239 -8.04 -1.13 2.80
CA GLY A 239 -8.72 -2.30 3.36
C GLY A 239 -7.81 -3.54 3.50
N PRO A 240 -8.25 -4.62 4.17
CA PRO A 240 -7.43 -5.83 4.35
C PRO A 240 -6.97 -6.46 3.02
N ASP A 241 -7.81 -6.37 1.99
CA ASP A 241 -7.59 -6.95 0.67
C ASP A 241 -7.17 -5.88 -0.36
N GLU A 242 -6.98 -4.64 0.10
CA GLU A 242 -6.57 -3.49 -0.71
C GLU A 242 -5.15 -3.04 -0.36
N VAL A 243 -4.45 -2.51 -1.37
CA VAL A 243 -3.08 -2.01 -1.29
C VAL A 243 -2.99 -0.60 -1.85
N LEU A 244 -1.98 0.17 -1.41
CA LEU A 244 -1.78 1.54 -1.85
C LEU A 244 -1.15 1.54 -3.25
N VAL A 245 -1.84 2.18 -4.19
CA VAL A 245 -1.51 2.09 -5.62
C VAL A 245 -1.15 3.43 -6.23
N GLY A 246 -1.44 4.53 -5.54
CA GLY A 246 -1.12 5.86 -6.00
C GLY A 246 -1.46 6.97 -5.03
N PHE A 247 -1.13 8.19 -5.45
CA PHE A 247 -1.66 9.41 -4.86
C PHE A 247 -2.26 10.31 -5.94
N ARG A 248 -3.18 11.17 -5.54
CA ARG A 248 -3.38 12.47 -6.21
C ARG A 248 -3.37 13.55 -5.15
N GLY A 249 -3.47 14.81 -5.56
CA GLY A 249 -3.55 15.88 -4.57
C GLY A 249 -3.65 17.25 -5.17
N ARG A 250 -3.31 18.25 -4.36
CA ARG A 250 -3.19 19.64 -4.76
C ARG A 250 -1.88 20.20 -4.22
N ALA A 251 -1.20 21.01 -5.03
CA ALA A 251 0.08 21.60 -4.70
C ALA A 251 0.20 23.02 -5.30
N GLY A 252 0.65 23.95 -4.48
CA GLY A 252 1.35 25.17 -4.86
C GLY A 252 2.85 24.92 -4.72
N THR A 253 3.57 25.85 -4.07
CA THR A 253 5.01 25.68 -3.76
C THR A 253 5.33 24.37 -3.02
N LEU A 254 4.35 23.83 -2.31
CA LEU A 254 4.42 22.67 -1.41
C LEU A 254 3.11 21.86 -1.53
N ILE A 255 3.03 20.68 -0.93
CA ILE A 255 1.82 19.85 -0.97
C ILE A 255 0.73 20.44 -0.04
N ASP A 256 -0.30 21.04 -0.62
CA ASP A 256 -1.48 21.55 0.10
C ASP A 256 -2.45 20.42 0.48
N GLN A 257 -2.62 19.44 -0.40
CA GLN A 257 -3.58 18.34 -0.24
C GLN A 257 -3.03 17.02 -0.79
N LEU A 258 -3.29 15.93 -0.09
CA LEU A 258 -3.08 14.56 -0.57
C LEU A 258 -4.39 13.79 -0.56
N VAL A 259 -4.46 12.80 -1.45
CA VAL A 259 -5.43 11.72 -1.39
C VAL A 259 -4.71 10.41 -1.72
N VAL A 260 -4.83 9.45 -0.81
CA VAL A 260 -4.34 8.09 -1.00
C VAL A 260 -5.32 7.33 -1.88
N ARG A 261 -4.78 6.63 -2.88
CA ARG A 261 -5.53 5.77 -3.80
C ARG A 261 -5.15 4.32 -3.51
N CYS A 262 -6.17 3.49 -3.29
CA CYS A 262 -6.07 2.07 -2.97
C CYS A 262 -6.73 1.25 -4.07
N ALA A 263 -6.32 0.00 -4.25
CA ALA A 263 -7.07 -0.98 -5.04
C ALA A 263 -6.82 -2.40 -4.51
N GLU A 264 -7.74 -3.30 -4.82
CA GLU A 264 -7.56 -4.75 -4.65
C GLU A 264 -6.52 -5.29 -5.64
N VAL A 265 -5.91 -6.43 -5.30
CA VAL A 265 -5.12 -7.24 -6.24
C VAL A 265 -5.98 -8.43 -6.65
N VAL A 266 -6.21 -8.59 -7.95
CA VAL A 266 -7.15 -9.56 -8.51
C VAL A 266 -6.40 -10.55 -9.38
N ILE A 267 -6.63 -11.84 -9.13
CA ILE A 267 -6.19 -12.91 -10.02
C ILE A 267 -7.38 -13.26 -10.94
N THR A 268 -7.12 -13.36 -12.23
CA THR A 268 -8.09 -13.71 -13.26
C THR A 268 -7.57 -14.83 -14.13
N GLU A 269 -8.43 -15.81 -14.38
CA GLU A 269 -8.17 -16.93 -15.27
C GLU A 269 -8.80 -16.66 -16.64
N ASP A 270 -8.09 -16.97 -17.72
CA ASP A 270 -8.66 -17.11 -19.06
C ASP A 270 -8.11 -18.36 -19.77
N ALA A 271 -8.46 -18.57 -21.04
CA ALA A 271 -8.04 -19.74 -21.82
C ALA A 271 -6.51 -19.88 -22.03
N ASN A 272 -5.71 -18.94 -21.55
CA ASN A 272 -4.24 -18.96 -21.59
C ASN A 272 -3.61 -19.07 -20.18
N GLY A 273 -4.41 -19.37 -19.15
CA GLY A 273 -3.95 -19.50 -17.75
C GLY A 273 -4.28 -18.30 -16.86
N PHE A 274 -3.60 -18.24 -15.71
CA PHE A 274 -3.80 -17.20 -14.71
C PHE A 274 -3.00 -15.93 -14.97
N SER A 275 -3.61 -14.79 -14.65
CA SER A 275 -3.03 -13.46 -14.72
C SER A 275 -3.32 -12.69 -13.43
N ILE A 276 -2.40 -11.81 -13.02
CA ILE A 276 -2.53 -11.00 -11.81
C ILE A 276 -2.50 -9.51 -12.14
N THR A 277 -3.51 -8.78 -11.68
CA THR A 277 -3.67 -7.36 -11.98
C THR A 277 -4.22 -6.58 -10.78
N ARG A 278 -4.17 -5.26 -10.88
CA ARG A 278 -4.74 -4.32 -9.92
C ARG A 278 -6.20 -4.02 -10.29
N GLY A 279 -7.13 -4.19 -9.34
CA GLY A 279 -8.57 -3.98 -9.50
C GLY A 279 -9.01 -2.51 -9.65
N GLU A 280 -10.23 -2.16 -9.24
CA GLU A 280 -10.72 -0.77 -9.33
C GLU A 280 -9.97 0.16 -8.36
N VAL A 281 -9.63 1.39 -8.80
CA VAL A 281 -9.01 2.39 -7.90
C VAL A 281 -10.08 3.08 -7.06
N LYS A 282 -9.98 2.89 -5.75
CA LYS A 282 -10.75 3.59 -4.73
C LYS A 282 -9.93 4.72 -4.12
N GLU A 283 -10.62 5.79 -3.74
CA GLU A 283 -9.99 6.98 -3.16
C GLU A 283 -10.38 7.13 -1.69
N LEU A 284 -9.40 7.30 -0.82
CA LEU A 284 -9.66 7.59 0.59
C LEU A 284 -10.00 9.08 0.80
N PRO A 285 -10.54 9.51 1.95
CA PRO A 285 -10.87 10.91 2.18
C PRO A 285 -9.62 11.81 2.14
N ALA A 286 -9.72 13.00 1.54
CA ALA A 286 -8.59 13.92 1.40
C ALA A 286 -7.95 14.33 2.75
N ILE A 287 -6.68 14.72 2.70
CA ILE A 287 -5.90 15.28 3.82
C ILE A 287 -5.20 16.54 3.33
N GLY A 288 -5.05 17.54 4.20
CA GLY A 288 -4.56 18.88 3.84
C GLY A 288 -5.70 19.89 3.73
N GLY A 289 -5.53 20.93 2.90
CA GLY A 289 -6.50 22.00 2.62
C GLY A 289 -6.64 22.28 1.12
N ASP A 290 -7.59 23.15 0.74
CA ASP A 290 -7.94 23.39 -0.67
C ASP A 290 -7.05 24.43 -1.38
N GLY A 291 -5.77 24.50 -1.00
CA GLY A 291 -4.74 25.32 -1.65
C GLY A 291 -4.12 24.64 -2.87
N GLY A 292 -3.39 25.41 -3.69
CA GLY A 292 -2.65 24.88 -4.85
C GLY A 292 -3.49 24.52 -6.09
N ASN A 293 -2.82 23.87 -7.06
CA ASN A 293 -3.40 23.29 -8.27
C ASN A 293 -3.43 21.76 -8.15
N ALA A 294 -4.39 21.09 -8.79
CA ALA A 294 -4.45 19.63 -8.78
C ALA A 294 -3.22 18.98 -9.45
N PHE A 295 -2.77 17.85 -8.91
CA PHE A 295 -1.75 16.99 -9.51
C PHE A 295 -2.16 15.51 -9.45
N GLY A 296 -1.57 14.71 -10.33
CA GLY A 296 -1.87 13.29 -10.45
C GLY A 296 -3.19 13.00 -11.18
N PRO A 297 -3.74 11.78 -11.07
CA PRO A 297 -3.22 10.68 -10.25
C PRO A 297 -1.84 10.20 -10.70
N ILE A 298 -0.99 9.88 -9.73
CA ILE A 298 0.25 9.12 -9.89
C ILE A 298 -0.01 7.69 -9.42
N ASP A 299 -0.74 6.94 -10.23
CA ASP A 299 -1.05 5.52 -9.95
C ASP A 299 -0.06 4.61 -10.68
N CYS A 300 0.30 3.51 -10.02
CA CYS A 300 0.95 2.38 -10.67
C CYS A 300 0.06 1.83 -11.81
N PRO A 301 0.65 1.52 -12.99
CA PRO A 301 0.03 0.74 -14.06
C PRO A 301 -0.67 -0.53 -13.57
N ILE A 302 -1.65 -1.02 -14.36
CA ILE A 302 -2.58 -2.08 -13.92
C ILE A 302 -1.90 -3.42 -13.56
N GLU A 303 -0.74 -3.73 -14.12
CA GLU A 303 0.04 -4.94 -13.82
C GLU A 303 1.07 -4.73 -12.68
N SER A 304 0.97 -3.62 -11.93
CA SER A 304 2.01 -3.19 -11.01
C SER A 304 1.47 -2.54 -9.73
N ILE A 305 2.29 -2.59 -8.68
CA ILE A 305 1.95 -2.13 -7.33
C ILE A 305 3.08 -1.32 -6.71
N ALA A 306 2.73 -0.43 -5.77
CA ALA A 306 3.69 0.42 -5.08
C ALA A 306 4.48 -0.35 -4.01
N VAL A 307 5.81 -0.22 -4.06
CA VAL A 307 6.74 -0.92 -3.15
C VAL A 307 7.63 0.03 -2.35
N SER A 308 7.60 1.32 -2.68
CA SER A 308 8.45 2.33 -2.07
C SER A 308 7.84 3.70 -2.23
N ILE A 309 8.12 4.58 -1.27
CA ILE A 309 7.81 5.99 -1.33
C ILE A 309 9.07 6.81 -1.01
N ASP A 310 9.35 7.77 -1.88
CA ASP A 310 10.41 8.75 -1.77
C ASP A 310 9.77 10.14 -1.59
N LEU A 311 10.12 10.84 -0.53
CA LEU A 311 9.53 12.12 -0.13
C LEU A 311 10.61 13.19 -0.10
N ASN A 312 10.38 14.33 -0.74
CA ASN A 312 11.20 15.52 -0.50
C ASN A 312 10.53 16.35 0.59
N ILE A 313 11.20 16.54 1.72
CA ILE A 313 10.64 17.20 2.91
C ILE A 313 11.55 18.33 3.38
N GLY A 314 10.99 19.53 3.49
CA GLY A 314 11.60 20.68 4.17
C GLY A 314 11.01 20.84 5.58
N SER A 315 10.45 22.01 5.88
CA SER A 315 9.51 22.15 7.01
C SER A 315 8.22 21.33 6.79
N TRP A 316 7.85 21.13 5.52
CA TRP A 316 6.61 20.50 5.07
C TRP A 316 6.91 19.48 3.97
N ILE A 317 5.90 18.73 3.50
CA ILE A 317 6.06 17.85 2.35
C ILE A 317 6.11 18.69 1.06
N ASN A 318 7.22 18.61 0.32
CA ASN A 318 7.43 19.36 -0.93
C ASN A 318 6.93 18.57 -2.15
N SER A 319 7.27 17.28 -2.21
CA SER A 319 6.84 16.37 -3.28
C SER A 319 6.75 14.92 -2.78
N VAL A 320 5.90 14.13 -3.44
CA VAL A 320 5.73 12.70 -3.21
C VAL A 320 6.12 11.93 -4.47
N GLN A 321 7.01 10.97 -4.34
CA GLN A 321 7.39 10.02 -5.38
C GLN A 321 7.13 8.60 -4.88
N MET A 322 6.71 7.72 -5.76
CA MET A 322 6.50 6.30 -5.50
C MET A 322 7.36 5.50 -6.47
N THR A 323 7.74 4.28 -6.10
CA THR A 323 8.28 3.31 -7.06
C THR A 323 7.36 2.10 -7.13
N CYS A 324 6.99 1.72 -8.35
CA CYS A 324 6.12 0.57 -8.63
C CYS A 324 6.96 -0.61 -9.15
N LYS A 325 6.55 -1.84 -8.84
CA LYS A 325 7.05 -3.09 -9.43
C LYS A 325 5.90 -3.87 -10.05
N ASN A 326 6.20 -4.73 -11.01
CA ASN A 326 5.18 -5.58 -11.62
C ASN A 326 4.80 -6.74 -10.68
N LEU A 327 3.53 -7.09 -10.67
CA LEU A 327 3.03 -8.30 -10.03
C LEU A 327 3.40 -9.52 -10.89
N ALA A 328 3.68 -10.65 -10.26
CA ALA A 328 3.86 -11.94 -10.91
C ALA A 328 3.24 -13.04 -10.04
N LEU A 329 2.81 -14.11 -10.69
CA LEU A 329 2.36 -15.34 -10.03
C LEU A 329 3.54 -16.32 -9.91
N GLU A 330 3.58 -17.03 -8.79
CA GLU A 330 4.47 -18.16 -8.57
C GLU A 330 3.68 -19.47 -8.67
N TYR A 331 4.32 -20.52 -9.19
CA TYR A 331 3.76 -21.86 -9.36
C TYR A 331 4.71 -22.88 -8.75
#